data_AF-A0A832YHS3-F1
#
_entry.id   AF-A0A832YHS3-F1
#
_cell.length_a   1.000
_cell.length_b   1.000
_cell.length_c   1.000
_cell.angle_alpha   90.00
_cell.angle_beta   90.00
_cell.angle_gamma   90.00
#
_symmetry.space_group_name_H-M   'P 1'
#
loop_
_entity.id
_entity.type
_entity.pdbx_description
1 polymer ?
#
loop_
_entity_poly.entity_id
_entity_poly.type
_entity_poly.pdbx_seq_one_letter_code
_entity_poly.pdbx_strand_id
1 'polypeptide(L)' 'MTKFKTRISQSSTDSRIILANDYDTTNKKIVSQTIQNIKSLHKFLCGIKLNFHVLLPLGKKEI' A
#
# COMPACT_ATOMS: atom_id res chain seq x y z
N MET A 1 -5.33 -7.98 20.78
CA MET A 1 -4.95 -7.62 19.39
C MET A 1 -5.02 -8.88 18.52
N THR A 2 -5.76 -8.89 17.41
CA THR A 2 -5.82 -10.08 16.52
C THR A 2 -4.50 -10.25 15.77
N LYS A 3 -4.05 -11.50 15.55
CA LYS A 3 -2.78 -11.78 14.84
C LYS A 3 -2.88 -11.34 13.37
N PHE A 4 -1.77 -10.91 12.78
CA PHE A 4 -1.70 -10.54 11.35
C PHE A 4 -2.27 -11.64 10.45
N LYS A 5 -1.86 -12.89 10.68
CA LYS A 5 -2.34 -14.08 9.94
C LYS A 5 -3.87 -14.18 9.94
N THR A 6 -4.52 -13.90 11.08
CA THR A 6 -5.98 -13.94 11.18
C THR A 6 -6.62 -12.81 10.37
N ARG A 7 -6.11 -11.58 10.49
CA ARG A 7 -6.66 -10.41 9.77
C ARG A 7 -6.51 -10.56 8.26
N ILE A 8 -5.34 -10.99 7.77
CA ILE A 8 -5.13 -11.18 6.33
C ILE A 8 -5.96 -12.34 5.79
N SER A 9 -6.09 -13.44 6.55
CA SER A 9 -6.95 -14.56 6.16
C SER A 9 -8.42 -14.13 6.04
N GLN A 10 -8.92 -13.34 7.00
CA GLN A 10 -10.28 -12.80 6.94
C GLN A 10 -10.45 -11.82 5.77
N SER A 11 -9.54 -10.86 5.60
CA SER A 11 -9.63 -9.92 4.48
C SER A 11 -9.50 -10.61 3.12
N SER A 12 -8.85 -11.78 3.08
CA SER A 12 -8.62 -12.53 1.84
C SER A 12 -9.85 -13.29 1.31
N THR A 13 -10.95 -13.34 2.08
CA THR A 13 -12.19 -13.99 1.65
C THR A 13 -12.86 -13.22 0.52
N ASP A 14 -12.86 -11.88 0.64
CA ASP A 14 -13.59 -10.99 -0.26
C ASP A 14 -12.73 -10.57 -1.46
N SER A 15 -11.40 -10.58 -1.30
CA SER A 15 -10.43 -10.33 -2.36
C SER A 15 -9.10 -11.01 -2.06
N ARG A 16 -8.33 -11.38 -3.09
CA ARG A 16 -6.94 -11.87 -2.90
C ARG A 16 -5.89 -10.91 -3.47
N ILE A 17 -6.31 -9.69 -3.80
CA ILE A 17 -5.45 -8.69 -4.45
C ILE A 17 -4.75 -7.85 -3.38
N ILE A 18 -3.43 -7.70 -3.55
CA ILE A 18 -2.60 -6.80 -2.75
C ILE A 18 -2.20 -5.61 -3.62
N LEU A 19 -2.46 -4.39 -3.13
CA LEU A 19 -1.94 -3.19 -3.76
C LEU A 19 -0.45 -3.06 -3.43
N ALA A 20 0.41 -3.35 -4.40
CA ALA A 20 1.84 -3.17 -4.28
C ALA A 20 2.23 -1.73 -4.61
N ASN A 21 2.81 -1.04 -3.63
CA ASN A 21 3.31 0.32 -3.77
C ASN A 21 4.79 0.29 -4.22
N ASP A 22 5.01 -0.29 -5.39
CA ASP A 22 6.33 -0.49 -6.03
C ASP A 22 6.48 0.49 -7.22
N TYR A 23 6.31 1.79 -7.00
CA TYR A 23 6.43 2.79 -8.08
C TYR A 23 7.88 3.08 -8.45
N ASP A 24 8.08 3.54 -9.68
CA ASP A 24 9.34 4.12 -10.13
C ASP A 24 9.76 5.31 -9.25
N THR A 25 11.02 5.35 -8.84
CA THR A 25 11.58 6.40 -7.98
C THR A 25 11.59 7.78 -8.64
N THR A 26 11.45 7.84 -9.97
CA THR A 26 11.30 9.09 -10.74
C THR A 26 9.90 9.69 -10.64
N ASN A 27 8.90 8.92 -10.19
CA ASN A 27 7.53 9.40 -10.05
C ASN A 27 7.41 10.37 -8.86
N LYS A 28 7.19 11.66 -9.14
CA LYS A 28 7.02 12.69 -8.10
C LYS A 28 5.62 12.67 -7.45
N LYS A 29 4.66 11.91 -8.00
CA LYS A 29 3.25 11.86 -7.56
C LYS A 29 2.93 10.60 -6.76
N ILE A 30 3.96 9.90 -6.23
CA ILE A 30 3.81 8.63 -5.50
C ILE A 30 2.79 8.72 -4.37
N VAL A 31 2.84 9.79 -3.55
CA VAL A 31 1.93 9.95 -2.41
C VAL A 31 0.49 10.11 -2.87
N SER A 32 0.21 11.05 -3.79
CA SER A 32 -1.14 11.30 -4.28
C SER A 32 -1.71 10.10 -5.04
N GLN A 33 -0.89 9.42 -5.84
CA GLN A 33 -1.29 8.21 -6.56
C GLN A 33 -1.58 7.05 -5.60
N THR A 34 -0.77 6.86 -4.55
CA THR A 34 -1.06 5.87 -3.50
C THR A 34 -2.42 6.12 -2.86
N ILE A 35 -2.68 7.37 -2.44
CA ILE A 35 -3.94 7.75 -1.79
C ILE A 35 -5.13 7.53 -2.73
N GLN A 36 -5.01 7.94 -4.00
CA GLN A 36 -6.05 7.74 -5.00
C GLN A 36 -6.33 6.24 -5.21
N ASN A 37 -5.29 5.43 -5.37
CA ASN A 37 -5.43 3.98 -5.57
C ASN A 37 -6.11 3.32 -4.37
N ILE A 38 -5.77 3.69 -3.14
CA ILE A 38 -6.46 3.18 -1.94
C ILE A 38 -7.94 3.58 -1.98
N LYS A 39 -8.26 4.86 -2.20
CA LYS A 39 -9.64 5.33 -2.25
C LYS A 39 -10.47 4.62 -3.32
N SER A 40 -9.92 4.44 -4.52
CA SER A 40 -10.61 3.81 -5.64
C SER A 40 -10.72 2.29 -5.52
N LEU A 41 -9.70 1.63 -4.96
CA LEU A 41 -9.57 0.17 -5.04
C LEU A 41 -9.84 -0.56 -3.72
N HIS A 42 -9.93 0.11 -2.56
CA HIS A 42 -9.98 -0.55 -1.24
C HIS A 42 -11.01 -1.69 -1.12
N LYS A 43 -12.17 -1.60 -1.78
CA LYS A 43 -13.20 -2.66 -1.78
C LYS A 43 -12.75 -3.96 -2.44
N PHE A 44 -11.75 -3.89 -3.31
CA PHE A 44 -11.18 -5.01 -4.05
C PHE A 44 -9.80 -5.42 -3.54
N LEU A 45 -9.32 -4.87 -2.43
CA LEU A 45 -7.99 -5.17 -1.89
C LEU A 45 -8.12 -5.91 -0.56
N CYS A 46 -7.26 -6.89 -0.32
CA CYS A 46 -7.11 -7.52 0.99
C CYS A 46 -5.89 -7.02 1.77
N GLY A 47 -5.04 -6.23 1.12
CA GLY A 47 -3.87 -5.67 1.75
C GLY A 47 -3.15 -4.67 0.87
N ILE A 48 -2.22 -3.96 1.49
CA ILE A 48 -1.33 -2.99 0.84
C ILE A 48 0.09 -3.39 1.22
N LYS A 49 0.95 -3.59 0.22
CA LYS A 49 2.39 -3.83 0.40
C LYS A 49 3.11 -2.51 0.14
N LEU A 50 3.64 -1.92 1.19
CA LEU A 50 4.47 -0.71 1.09
C LEU A 50 5.94 -1.09 0.89
N ASN A 51 6.56 -0.60 -0.18
CA ASN A 51 7.99 -0.80 -0.40
C ASN A 51 8.79 0.32 0.25
N PHE A 52 9.66 -0.05 1.19
CA PHE A 52 10.45 0.93 1.93
C PHE A 52 11.50 1.60 1.06
N HIS A 53 11.99 0.98 -0.01
CA HIS A 53 12.88 1.65 -0.96
C HIS A 53 12.22 2.85 -1.64
N VAL A 54 10.89 2.82 -1.77
CA VAL A 54 10.08 3.93 -2.28
C VAL A 54 9.81 4.98 -1.20
N LEU A 55 9.56 4.54 0.05
CA LEU A 55 9.22 5.45 1.16
C LEU A 55 10.42 6.17 1.78
N LEU A 56 11.56 5.49 1.97
CA LEU A 56 12.73 6.02 2.66
C LEU A 56 13.28 7.32 2.03
N PRO A 57 13.34 7.48 0.69
CA PRO A 57 13.75 8.73 0.07
C PRO A 57 12.78 9.90 0.29
N LEU A 58 11.50 9.63 0.56
CA LEU A 58 10.50 10.69 0.81
C LEU A 58 10.74 11.37 2.16
N GLY A 59 11.16 10.60 3.19
CA GLY A 59 11.46 11.15 4.51
C GLY A 59 12.71 12.04 4.55
N LYS A 60 13.62 11.90 3.58
CA LYS A 60 14.81 12.77 3.47
C LYS A 60 14.50 14.19 3.02
N LYS A 61 13.29 14.47 2.51
CA LYS A 61 12.87 15.82 2.12
C LYS A 61 12.33 16.65 3.29
N GLU A 62 12.17 16.07 4.47
CA GLU A 62 11.58 16.72 5.66
C GLU A 62 12.61 17.08 6.75
N ILE A 63 13.92 17.03 6.46
CA ILE A 63 14.99 17.43 7.40
C ILE A 63 15.86 18.52 6.78
#